data_AF-E9GEA0-F1
#
_entry.id   AF-E9GEA0-F1
#
_cell.length_a   1.000
_cell.length_b   1.000
_cell.length_c   1.000
_cell.angle_alpha   90.00
_cell.angle_beta   90.00
_cell.angle_gamma   90.00
#
_symmetry.space_group_name_H-M   'P 1'
#
loop_
_entity.id
_entity.type
_entity.pdbx_description
1 polymer ?
#
loop_
_entity_poly.entity_id
_entity_poly.type
_entity_poly.pdbx_seq_one_letter_code
_entity_poly.pdbx_strand_id
1 'polypeptide(L)'
;MEKILAAADGFAGLLAFSLGISGLAVYSNWTPDNVAVGIWGGIYLLAFAALLFMKMLKKSQIVMGMAVLAALIGATMIGIHSWSIDMYQPLIADCKMYDSINSTLPNSTVTIGEEYPDIFEPVKICDRTVIDSLMLVCGILAVVVNGFIAATASSIASD
;
A
#
# COMPACT_ATOMS: atom_id res chain seq x y z
N MET A 1 9.65 19.42 -13.80
CA MET A 1 9.42 18.96 -12.41
C MET A 1 8.01 18.39 -12.26
N GLU A 2 6.97 19.13 -12.64
CA GLU A 2 5.56 18.70 -12.65
C GLU A 2 5.32 17.27 -13.20
N LYS A 3 5.81 16.95 -14.41
CA LYS A 3 5.64 15.61 -15.00
C LYS A 3 6.27 14.48 -14.20
N ILE A 4 7.39 14.76 -13.52
CA ILE A 4 8.09 13.77 -12.69
C ILE A 4 7.30 13.53 -11.40
N LEU A 5 6.78 14.62 -10.79
CA LEU A 5 5.92 14.54 -9.61
C LEU A 5 4.62 13.78 -9.93
N ALA A 6 3.96 14.10 -11.05
CA ALA A 6 2.76 13.38 -11.50
C ALA A 6 3.03 11.89 -11.79
N ALA A 7 4.17 11.57 -12.41
CA ALA A 7 4.55 10.17 -12.65
C ALA A 7 4.83 9.41 -11.34
N ALA A 8 5.50 10.04 -10.38
CA ALA A 8 5.75 9.46 -9.07
C ALA A 8 4.46 9.23 -8.28
N ASP A 9 3.54 10.20 -8.32
CA ASP A 9 2.22 10.10 -7.69
C ASP A 9 1.37 8.99 -8.33
N GLY A 10 1.38 8.92 -9.66
CA GLY A 10 0.71 7.85 -10.41
C GLY A 10 1.30 6.46 -10.13
N PHE A 11 2.63 6.36 -9.97
CA PHE A 11 3.29 5.11 -9.58
C PHE A 11 2.91 4.68 -8.16
N ALA A 12 2.93 5.61 -7.20
CA ALA A 12 2.49 5.35 -5.83
C ALA A 12 1.01 4.92 -5.81
N GLY A 13 0.15 5.57 -6.59
CA GLY A 13 -1.26 5.22 -6.73
C GLY A 13 -1.47 3.83 -7.34
N LEU A 14 -0.73 3.48 -8.39
CA LEU A 14 -0.82 2.16 -9.04
C LEU A 14 -0.36 1.04 -8.10
N LEU A 15 0.75 1.26 -7.38
CA LEU A 15 1.23 0.32 -6.39
C LEU A 15 0.23 0.17 -5.25
N ALA A 16 -0.28 1.27 -4.69
CA ALA A 16 -1.27 1.24 -3.62
C ALA A 16 -2.55 0.50 -4.04
N PHE A 17 -3.07 0.79 -5.23
CA PHE A 17 -4.23 0.08 -5.76
C PHE A 17 -3.95 -1.42 -5.90
N SER A 18 -2.83 -1.80 -6.52
CA SER A 18 -2.48 -3.20 -6.75
C SER A 18 -2.30 -3.96 -5.43
N LEU A 19 -1.60 -3.37 -4.46
CA LEU A 19 -1.38 -3.95 -3.14
C LEU A 19 -2.68 -4.06 -2.35
N GLY A 20 -3.61 -3.12 -2.50
CA GLY A 20 -4.94 -3.19 -1.92
C GLY A 20 -5.72 -4.39 -2.46
N ILE A 21 -5.73 -4.59 -3.78
CA ILE A 21 -6.36 -5.76 -4.41
C ILE A 21 -5.67 -7.07 -3.99
N SER A 22 -4.33 -7.09 -3.93
CA SER A 22 -3.58 -8.25 -3.42
C SER A 22 -3.94 -8.56 -1.97
N GLY A 23 -4.03 -7.55 -1.10
CA GLY A 23 -4.49 -7.70 0.27
C GLY A 23 -5.89 -8.31 0.34
N LEU A 24 -6.83 -7.86 -0.52
CA LEU A 24 -8.17 -8.43 -0.58
C LEU A 24 -8.18 -9.89 -1.01
N ALA A 25 -7.37 -10.24 -2.01
CA ALA A 25 -7.30 -11.59 -2.57
C ALA A 25 -6.70 -12.61 -1.59
N VAL A 26 -5.72 -12.18 -0.79
CA VAL A 26 -5.08 -13.04 0.22
C VAL A 26 -5.92 -13.09 1.53
N TYR A 27 -6.68 -12.04 1.83
CA TYR A 27 -7.42 -11.87 3.09
C TYR A 27 -8.89 -11.47 2.89
N SER A 28 -9.70 -12.36 2.33
CA SER A 28 -11.13 -12.09 2.15
C SER A 28 -11.92 -11.92 3.45
N ASN A 29 -11.38 -12.34 4.61
CA ASN A 29 -12.07 -12.37 5.90
C ASN A 29 -11.46 -11.51 7.02
N TRP A 30 -10.31 -10.87 6.81
CA TRP A 30 -9.59 -10.15 7.87
C TRP A 30 -9.47 -8.66 7.52
N THR A 31 -10.19 -7.82 8.28
CA THR A 31 -10.12 -6.35 8.29
C THR A 31 -10.31 -5.67 6.91
N PRO A 32 -11.55 -5.60 6.40
CA PRO A 32 -11.85 -4.94 5.12
C PRO A 32 -11.47 -3.44 5.12
N ASP A 33 -11.43 -2.81 6.28
CA ASP A 33 -11.19 -1.38 6.44
C ASP A 33 -9.76 -0.96 6.03
N ASN A 34 -8.76 -1.80 6.32
CA ASN A 34 -7.37 -1.53 5.97
C ASN A 34 -7.14 -1.63 4.45
N VAL A 35 -7.84 -2.57 3.82
CA VAL A 35 -7.73 -2.84 2.38
C VAL A 35 -8.43 -1.75 1.57
N ALA A 36 -9.57 -1.26 2.05
CA ALA A 36 -10.33 -0.22 1.40
C ALA A 36 -9.54 1.09 1.26
N VAL A 37 -8.76 1.47 2.28
CA VAL A 37 -7.94 2.70 2.25
C VAL A 37 -6.90 2.65 1.13
N GLY A 38 -6.24 1.51 0.93
CA GLY A 38 -5.29 1.32 -0.17
C GLY A 38 -5.93 1.40 -1.56
N ILE A 39 -7.11 0.81 -1.73
CA ILE A 39 -7.84 0.82 -3.01
C ILE A 39 -8.33 2.23 -3.34
N TRP A 40 -9.08 2.87 -2.43
CA TRP A 40 -9.63 4.20 -2.65
C TRP A 40 -8.53 5.27 -2.73
N GLY A 41 -7.51 5.16 -1.89
CA GLY A 41 -6.34 6.03 -1.93
C GLY A 41 -5.57 5.89 -3.25
N GLY A 42 -5.35 4.66 -3.71
CA GLY A 42 -4.69 4.38 -4.98
C GLY A 42 -5.45 4.95 -6.19
N ILE A 43 -6.78 4.78 -6.22
CA ILE A 43 -7.65 5.37 -7.26
C ILE A 43 -7.55 6.89 -7.25
N TYR A 44 -7.59 7.51 -6.07
CA TYR A 44 -7.48 8.96 -5.94
C TYR A 44 -6.15 9.48 -6.48
N LEU A 45 -5.02 8.87 -6.08
CA LEU A 45 -3.69 9.23 -6.54
C LEU A 45 -3.54 9.06 -8.06
N LEU A 46 -4.08 7.97 -8.63
CA LEU A 46 -4.09 7.77 -10.08
C LEU A 46 -4.90 8.84 -10.82
N ALA A 47 -6.07 9.18 -10.32
CA ALA A 47 -6.91 10.23 -10.90
C ALA A 47 -6.22 11.60 -10.81
N PHE A 48 -5.61 11.92 -9.66
CA PHE A 48 -4.89 13.17 -9.47
C PHE A 48 -3.65 13.27 -10.36
N ALA A 49 -2.86 12.21 -10.44
CA ALA A 49 -1.72 12.10 -11.35
C ALA A 49 -2.12 12.28 -12.82
N ALA A 50 -3.23 11.67 -13.24
CA ALA A 50 -3.76 11.84 -14.60
C ALA A 50 -4.17 13.29 -14.88
N LEU A 51 -4.86 13.94 -13.93
CA LEU A 51 -5.27 15.35 -14.05
C LEU A 51 -4.07 16.30 -14.15
N LEU A 52 -3.00 16.03 -13.39
CA LEU A 52 -1.73 16.75 -13.48
C LEU A 52 -1.05 16.50 -14.83
N PHE A 53 -0.96 15.25 -15.28
CA PHE A 53 -0.31 14.90 -16.55
C PHE A 53 -1.03 15.53 -17.76
N MET A 54 -2.36 15.57 -17.72
CA MET A 54 -3.20 16.18 -18.76
C MET A 54 -3.29 17.71 -18.66
N LYS A 55 -2.70 18.33 -17.63
CA LYS A 55 -2.76 19.78 -17.37
C LYS A 55 -4.19 20.33 -17.33
N MET A 56 -5.13 19.54 -16.81
CA MET A 56 -6.54 19.96 -16.72
C MET A 56 -6.78 20.92 -15.55
N LEU A 57 -5.87 20.95 -14.58
CA LEU A 57 -5.98 21.79 -13.40
C LEU A 57 -5.44 23.20 -13.71
N LYS A 58 -6.37 24.14 -13.90
CA LYS A 58 -6.03 25.52 -14.25
C LYS A 58 -5.77 26.41 -13.04
N LYS A 59 -6.37 26.12 -11.88
CA LYS A 59 -6.26 26.97 -10.69
C LYS A 59 -5.29 26.41 -9.65
N SER A 60 -4.36 27.24 -9.20
CA SER A 60 -3.37 26.90 -8.16
C SER A 60 -4.03 26.38 -6.88
N GLN A 61 -5.10 27.04 -6.42
CA GLN A 61 -5.83 26.63 -5.20
C GLN A 61 -6.41 25.22 -5.29
N ILE A 62 -6.85 24.79 -6.48
CA ILE A 62 -7.41 23.44 -6.69
C ILE A 62 -6.29 22.40 -6.64
N VAL A 63 -5.16 22.67 -7.30
CA VAL A 63 -3.97 21.79 -7.27
C VAL A 63 -3.49 21.62 -5.84
N MET A 64 -3.36 22.72 -5.10
CA MET A 64 -2.94 22.70 -3.70
C MET A 64 -3.92 21.91 -2.82
N GLY A 65 -5.23 22.15 -2.95
CA GLY A 65 -6.24 21.45 -2.16
C GLY A 65 -6.25 19.94 -2.41
N MET A 66 -6.14 19.52 -3.67
CA MET A 66 -6.07 18.09 -4.02
C MET A 66 -4.77 17.44 -3.58
N ALA A 67 -3.64 18.13 -3.69
CA ALA A 67 -2.36 17.65 -3.19
C ALA A 67 -2.37 17.49 -1.66
N VAL A 68 -2.96 18.42 -0.91
CA VAL A 68 -3.11 18.28 0.54
C VAL A 68 -3.98 17.07 0.89
N LEU A 69 -5.08 16.85 0.17
CA LEU A 69 -5.92 15.68 0.38
C LEU A 69 -5.17 14.37 0.07
N ALA A 70 -4.41 14.32 -1.03
CA ALA A 70 -3.54 13.20 -1.37
C ALA A 70 -2.51 12.90 -0.26
N ALA A 71 -1.90 13.94 0.30
CA ALA A 71 -0.97 13.80 1.41
C ALA A 71 -1.65 13.25 2.68
N LEU A 72 -2.88 13.69 2.99
CA LEU A 72 -3.66 13.15 4.12
C LEU A 72 -4.02 11.67 3.93
N ILE A 73 -4.35 11.26 2.71
CA ILE A 73 -4.55 9.84 2.36
C ILE A 73 -3.26 9.06 2.61
N GLY A 74 -2.12 9.56 2.13
CA GLY A 74 -0.81 8.95 2.38
C GLY A 74 -0.49 8.82 3.87
N ALA A 75 -0.75 9.86 4.67
CA ALA A 75 -0.57 9.83 6.12
C ALA A 75 -1.48 8.79 6.80
N THR A 76 -2.71 8.63 6.31
CA THR A 76 -3.66 7.62 6.80
C THR A 76 -3.17 6.21 6.48
N MET A 77 -2.63 5.98 5.28
CA MET A 77 -1.99 4.71 4.91
C MET A 77 -0.82 4.39 5.85
N ILE A 78 0.06 5.35 6.10
CA ILE A 78 1.19 5.17 7.04
C ILE A 78 0.65 4.74 8.41
N GLY A 79 -0.34 5.45 8.96
CA GLY A 79 -0.88 5.15 10.29
C GLY A 79 -1.46 3.74 10.40
N ILE A 80 -2.36 3.38 9.48
CA ILE A 80 -3.06 2.09 9.51
C ILE A 80 -2.09 0.92 9.31
N HIS A 81 -1.18 1.02 8.34
CA HIS A 81 -0.24 -0.08 8.05
C HIS A 81 0.90 -0.17 9.08
N SER A 82 1.31 0.94 9.70
CA SER A 82 2.26 0.90 10.83
C SER A 82 1.67 0.14 12.03
N TRP A 83 0.41 0.42 12.36
CA TRP A 83 -0.27 -0.30 13.44
C TRP A 83 -0.48 -1.78 13.10
N SER A 84 -0.83 -2.08 11.84
CA SER A 84 -0.93 -3.47 11.36
C SER A 84 0.38 -4.24 11.60
N ILE A 85 1.54 -3.66 11.26
CA ILE A 85 2.85 -4.31 11.46
C ILE A 85 3.17 -4.54 12.94
N ASP A 86 2.94 -3.54 13.80
CA ASP A 86 3.17 -3.64 15.24
C ASP A 86 2.35 -4.78 15.87
N MET A 87 1.09 -4.94 15.46
CA MET A 87 0.21 -5.98 15.97
C MET A 87 0.69 -7.41 15.63
N TYR A 88 1.34 -7.61 14.48
CA TYR A 88 1.83 -8.92 14.05
C TYR A 88 3.31 -9.17 14.40
N GLN A 89 4.00 -8.22 15.05
CA GLN A 89 5.41 -8.34 15.42
C GLN A 89 5.80 -9.69 16.07
N PRO A 90 5.03 -10.27 17.02
CA PRO A 90 5.37 -11.58 17.57
C PRO A 90 5.25 -12.73 16.56
N LEU A 91 4.28 -12.69 15.63
CA LEU A 91 4.08 -13.72 14.61
C LEU A 91 5.09 -13.61 13.46
N ILE A 92 5.60 -12.40 13.18
CA ILE A 92 6.67 -12.16 12.19
C ILE A 92 7.98 -12.84 12.60
N ALA A 93 8.25 -12.96 13.90
CA ALA A 93 9.44 -13.65 14.39
C ALA A 93 9.44 -15.14 14.02
N ASP A 94 8.26 -15.77 13.96
CA ASP A 94 8.07 -17.19 13.66
C ASP A 94 8.04 -17.49 12.14
N CYS A 95 7.87 -16.48 11.29
CA CYS A 95 7.97 -16.61 9.83
C CYS A 95 9.31 -17.25 9.37
N LYS A 96 10.41 -16.99 10.09
CA LYS A 96 11.73 -17.57 9.78
C LYS A 96 11.82 -19.07 10.07
N MET A 97 10.92 -19.63 10.88
CA MET A 97 11.02 -21.02 11.32
C MET A 97 10.49 -22.01 10.27
N TYR A 98 9.48 -21.62 9.48
CA TYR A 98 8.81 -22.50 8.52
C TYR A 98 9.63 -22.82 7.26
N ASP A 99 10.47 -21.90 6.78
CA ASP A 99 11.40 -22.15 5.66
C ASP A 99 12.43 -23.24 6.00
N SER A 100 12.77 -23.40 7.29
CA SER A 100 13.75 -24.40 7.73
C SER A 100 13.23 -25.84 7.68
N ILE A 101 11.92 -26.04 7.90
CA ILE A 101 11.28 -27.36 7.97
C ILE A 101 11.13 -27.98 6.58
N ASN A 102 10.84 -27.17 5.54
CA ASN A 102 10.77 -27.65 4.15
C ASN A 102 12.13 -28.01 3.54
N SER A 103 13.23 -27.57 4.15
CA SER A 103 14.59 -27.87 3.68
C SER A 103 15.18 -29.16 4.27
N THR A 104 14.59 -29.78 5.31
CA THR A 104 15.23 -30.89 6.03
C THR A 104 14.57 -32.27 5.90
N LEU A 105 13.48 -32.44 5.14
CA LEU A 105 12.80 -33.74 5.06
C LEU A 105 12.55 -34.20 3.61
N PRO A 106 13.51 -34.85 2.94
CA PRO A 106 13.32 -35.30 1.57
C PRO A 106 12.53 -36.61 1.45
N ASN A 107 12.06 -37.23 2.54
CA ASN A 107 11.41 -38.54 2.43
C ASN A 107 10.57 -38.98 3.63
N SER A 108 9.50 -38.25 3.93
CA SER A 108 8.42 -38.82 4.72
C SER A 108 7.09 -38.47 4.07
N THR A 109 6.45 -39.50 3.53
CA THR A 109 5.02 -39.47 3.20
C THR A 109 4.27 -39.27 4.51
N VAL A 110 4.13 -38.02 4.92
CA VAL A 110 3.15 -37.60 5.93
C VAL A 110 1.80 -37.88 5.29
N THR A 111 1.18 -38.99 5.68
CA THR A 111 -0.24 -39.21 5.50
C THR A 111 -0.95 -38.11 6.27
N ILE A 112 -1.38 -37.08 5.54
CA ILE A 112 -2.23 -36.02 6.05
C ILE A 112 -3.61 -36.66 6.23
N GLY A 113 -3.81 -37.27 7.40
CA GLY A 113 -5.14 -37.59 7.88
C GLY A 113 -5.90 -36.28 8.05
N GLU A 114 -7.16 -36.31 7.64
CA GLU A 114 -8.13 -35.24 7.79
C GLU A 114 -8.09 -34.63 9.21
N GLU A 115 -8.38 -33.33 9.29
CA GLU A 115 -8.56 -32.53 10.51
C GLU A 115 -7.36 -31.69 10.98
N TYR A 116 -6.79 -30.86 10.09
CA TYR A 116 -6.26 -29.54 10.44
C TYR A 116 -6.36 -28.64 9.19
N PRO A 117 -7.11 -27.52 9.20
CA PRO A 117 -6.79 -26.44 8.27
C PRO A 117 -5.43 -25.84 8.70
N ASP A 118 -4.91 -24.81 8.05
CA ASP A 118 -3.89 -23.94 8.68
C ASP A 118 -2.40 -24.23 8.46
N ILE A 119 -2.01 -25.15 7.55
CA ILE A 119 -0.65 -25.06 6.94
C ILE A 119 -0.51 -23.76 6.10
N PHE A 120 -1.63 -23.10 5.79
CA PHE A 120 -1.72 -21.84 5.05
C PHE A 120 -1.69 -20.56 5.91
N GLU A 121 -1.77 -20.64 7.24
CA GLU A 121 -1.86 -19.46 8.11
C GLU A 121 -0.54 -18.69 8.31
N PRO A 122 0.63 -19.34 8.55
CA PRO A 122 1.86 -18.59 8.80
C PRO A 122 2.38 -17.90 7.52
N VAL A 123 2.34 -18.57 6.37
CA VAL A 123 2.77 -18.00 5.07
C VAL A 123 1.97 -16.75 4.72
N LYS A 124 0.66 -16.79 4.97
CA LYS A 124 -0.21 -15.62 4.83
C LYS A 124 0.35 -14.47 5.69
N ILE A 125 0.48 -14.63 7.00
CA ILE A 125 0.91 -13.53 7.90
C ILE A 125 2.23 -12.88 7.44
N CYS A 126 3.17 -13.65 6.89
CA CYS A 126 4.41 -13.13 6.30
C CYS A 126 4.14 -12.28 5.04
N ASP A 127 3.32 -12.78 4.10
CA ASP A 127 2.90 -12.02 2.91
C ASP A 127 2.16 -10.73 3.28
N ARG A 128 1.36 -10.74 4.35
CA ARG A 128 0.68 -9.55 4.86
C ARG A 128 1.67 -8.50 5.34
N THR A 129 2.70 -8.91 6.06
CA THR A 129 3.74 -8.01 6.55
C THR A 129 4.47 -7.32 5.40
N VAL A 130 4.74 -8.06 4.31
CA VAL A 130 5.34 -7.50 3.09
C VAL A 130 4.39 -6.50 2.42
N ILE A 131 3.11 -6.84 2.28
CA ILE A 131 2.09 -5.94 1.69
C ILE A 131 1.94 -4.66 2.53
N ASP A 132 1.80 -4.79 3.84
CA ASP A 132 1.66 -3.65 4.76
C ASP A 132 2.92 -2.75 4.74
N SER A 133 4.12 -3.35 4.68
CA SER A 133 5.37 -2.60 4.55
C SER A 133 5.46 -1.83 3.24
N LEU A 134 5.08 -2.46 2.12
CA LEU A 134 5.04 -1.80 0.81
C LEU A 134 3.99 -0.67 0.79
N MET A 135 2.86 -0.86 1.46
CA MET A 135 1.84 0.18 1.58
C MET A 135 2.29 1.36 2.42
N LEU A 136 3.04 1.11 3.49
CA LEU A 136 3.67 2.16 4.27
C LEU A 136 4.62 3.00 3.39
N VAL A 137 5.43 2.35 2.55
CA VAL A 137 6.30 3.04 1.58
C VAL A 137 5.49 3.86 0.58
N CYS A 138 4.38 3.33 0.05
CA CYS A 138 3.48 4.06 -0.83
C CYS A 138 2.89 5.30 -0.14
N GLY A 139 2.49 5.17 1.13
CA GLY A 139 2.01 6.28 1.95
C GLY A 139 3.06 7.38 2.14
N ILE A 140 4.31 7.02 2.44
CA ILE A 140 5.42 7.97 2.54
C ILE A 140 5.65 8.69 1.21
N LEU A 141 5.69 7.96 0.11
CA LEU A 141 5.86 8.54 -1.22
C LEU A 141 4.73 9.52 -1.53
N ALA A 142 3.47 9.15 -1.25
CA ALA A 142 2.32 10.03 -1.44
C ALA A 142 2.46 11.31 -0.60
N VAL A 143 2.84 11.24 0.68
CA VAL A 143 3.03 12.44 1.52
C VAL A 143 4.11 13.35 0.95
N VAL A 144 5.27 12.78 0.59
CA VAL A 144 6.42 13.57 0.12
C VAL A 144 6.13 14.20 -1.24
N VAL A 145 5.68 13.41 -2.22
CA VAL A 145 5.38 13.87 -3.58
C VAL A 145 4.29 14.94 -3.56
N ASN A 146 3.20 14.70 -2.84
CA ASN A 146 2.11 15.66 -2.75
C ASN A 146 2.47 16.90 -1.93
N GLY A 147 3.35 16.78 -0.93
CA GLY A 147 3.95 17.94 -0.26
C GLY A 147 4.69 18.86 -1.24
N PHE A 148 5.48 18.28 -2.15
CA PHE A 148 6.15 19.06 -3.20
C PHE A 148 5.16 19.65 -4.21
N ILE A 149 4.13 18.92 -4.61
CA ILE A 149 3.08 19.43 -5.53
C ILE A 149 2.36 20.61 -4.88
N ALA A 150 1.98 20.51 -3.60
CA ALA A 150 1.35 21.60 -2.86
C ALA A 150 2.25 22.83 -2.76
N ALA A 151 3.54 22.63 -2.44
CA ALA A 151 4.51 23.73 -2.33
C ALA A 151 4.79 24.41 -3.68
N THR A 152 4.61 23.70 -4.81
CA THR A 152 4.87 24.22 -6.16
C THR A 152 3.61 24.49 -6.96
N ALA A 153 2.43 24.47 -6.34
CA ALA A 153 1.13 24.60 -7.00
C ALA A 153 0.99 25.85 -7.88
N SER A 154 1.55 27.00 -7.44
CA SER A 154 1.54 28.26 -8.19
C SER A 154 2.37 28.24 -9.48
N SER A 155 3.32 27.30 -9.58
CA SER A 155 4.12 27.09 -10.80
C SER A 155 3.48 26.06 -11.74
N ILE A 156 2.60 25.20 -11.21
CA ILE A 156 1.88 24.15 -11.94
C ILE A 156 0.62 24.72 -12.59
N ALA A 157 -0.08 25.59 -11.87
CA ALA A 157 -1.31 26.23 -12.30
C ALA A 157 -1.27 27.73 -11.97
N SER A 158 -1.70 28.56 -12.92
CA SER A 158 -1.77 30.01 -12.79
C SER A 158 -3.21 30.46 -12.55
N ASP A 159 -3.42 31.48 -11.72
CA ASP A 159 -4.76 32.03 -11.46
C ASP A 159 -5.45 32.56 -12.74
#